data_AF-A0A7D9IE63-F1
#
_entry.id   AF-A0A7D9IE63-F1
#
_cell.length_a   1.000
_cell.length_b   1.000
_cell.length_c   1.000
_cell.angle_alpha   90.00
_cell.angle_beta   90.00
_cell.angle_gamma   90.00
#
_symmetry.space_group_name_H-M   'P 1'
#
loop_
_entity.id
_entity.type
_entity.pdbx_description
1 polymer ?
#
loop_
_entity_poly.entity_id
_entity_poly.type
_entity_poly.pdbx_seq_one_letter_code
_entity_poly.pdbx_strand_id
1 'polypeptide(L)'
;MKSVVFMVVLHLVFFFIQTSECSLHASCKIDWSFGINCTTVNTKIVSQIKNWTSDENCKKYGGEKCLYTLISSTATEIKATHETPAHHYVDDLSFSFTTPSQGNCAVHGYSTSETWYAVLDDGTNYCNLHNLITGSSLDKAPGYKEVTDNSECTQYTSANCDKY
;
A
#
# COMPACT_ATOMS: atom_id res chain seq x y z
N MET A 1 32.56 -50.33 -42.69
CA MET A 1 32.34 -49.76 -41.34
C MET A 1 31.45 -48.53 -41.49
N LYS A 2 30.26 -48.57 -40.88
CA LYS A 2 29.27 -47.47 -40.92
C LYS A 2 29.62 -46.51 -39.78
N SER A 3 30.10 -45.30 -40.08
CA SER A 3 30.21 -44.24 -39.08
C SER A 3 28.87 -43.54 -38.96
N VAL A 4 28.19 -43.77 -37.83
CA VAL A 4 27.02 -43.01 -37.42
C VAL A 4 27.53 -41.76 -36.70
N VAL A 5 27.35 -40.59 -37.30
CA VAL A 5 27.63 -39.31 -36.65
C VAL A 5 26.43 -38.99 -35.77
N PHE A 6 26.59 -39.06 -34.46
CA PHE A 6 25.58 -38.67 -33.48
C PHE A 6 25.59 -37.14 -33.35
N MET A 7 24.56 -36.49 -33.88
CA MET A 7 24.38 -35.04 -33.75
C MET A 7 23.71 -34.76 -32.39
N VAL A 8 24.49 -34.31 -31.41
CA VAL A 8 23.97 -33.92 -30.10
C VAL A 8 23.37 -32.51 -30.22
N VAL A 9 22.04 -32.44 -30.30
CA VAL A 9 21.30 -31.17 -30.31
C VAL A 9 21.18 -30.67 -28.86
N LEU A 10 22.05 -29.75 -28.49
CA LEU A 10 22.02 -29.06 -27.21
C LEU A 10 20.79 -28.14 -27.14
N HIS A 11 19.71 -28.62 -26.52
CA HIS A 11 18.54 -27.79 -26.24
C HIS A 11 18.90 -26.83 -25.10
N LEU A 12 19.25 -25.60 -25.46
CA LEU A 12 19.32 -24.49 -24.51
C LEU A 12 17.90 -24.23 -24.00
N VAL A 13 17.58 -24.80 -22.84
CA VAL A 13 16.39 -24.41 -22.07
C VAL A 13 16.67 -23.00 -21.57
N PHE A 14 16.22 -21.99 -22.33
CA PHE A 14 16.11 -20.63 -21.83
C PHE A 14 15.09 -20.65 -20.69
N PHE A 15 15.57 -20.78 -19.46
CA PHE A 15 14.82 -20.34 -18.30
C PHE A 15 14.58 -18.84 -18.51
N PHE A 16 13.37 -18.48 -18.92
CA PHE A 16 12.87 -17.13 -18.74
C PHE A 16 12.88 -16.90 -17.23
N ILE A 17 13.93 -16.27 -16.72
CA ILE A 17 13.86 -15.61 -15.43
C ILE A 17 12.84 -14.50 -15.67
N GLN A 18 11.61 -14.73 -15.26
CA GLN A 18 10.60 -13.70 -15.18
C GLN A 18 11.11 -12.72 -14.14
N THR A 19 11.85 -11.72 -14.58
CA THR A 19 12.27 -10.60 -13.75
C THR A 19 10.96 -9.92 -13.38
N SER A 20 10.47 -10.17 -12.17
CA SER A 20 9.55 -9.24 -11.53
C SER A 20 10.26 -7.89 -11.60
N GLU A 21 9.74 -6.96 -12.38
CA GLU A 21 10.26 -5.60 -12.40
C GLU A 21 10.20 -5.11 -10.95
N CYS A 22 11.36 -5.12 -10.28
CA CYS A 22 11.48 -4.60 -8.94
C CYS A 22 11.29 -3.10 -9.14
N SER A 23 10.09 -2.62 -8.83
CA SER A 23 9.79 -1.19 -8.84
C SER A 23 10.95 -0.49 -8.16
N LEU A 24 11.60 0.45 -8.87
CA LEU A 24 12.68 1.26 -8.31
C LEU A 24 12.16 2.25 -7.24
N HIS A 25 10.84 2.21 -7.00
CA HIS A 25 10.11 2.94 -5.97
C HIS A 25 9.47 1.93 -5.00
N ALA A 26 9.81 2.05 -3.72
CA ALA A 26 9.11 1.37 -2.66
C ALA A 26 7.64 1.77 -2.71
N SER A 27 6.79 0.76 -2.63
CA SER A 27 5.36 0.91 -2.77
C SER A 27 4.64 -0.19 -2.02
N CYS A 28 3.34 0.00 -1.85
CA CYS A 28 2.48 -0.97 -1.20
C CYS A 28 1.09 -0.95 -1.80
N LYS A 29 0.55 -2.14 -2.10
CA LYS A 29 -0.85 -2.37 -2.44
C LYS A 29 -1.53 -3.19 -1.35
N ILE A 30 -2.72 -2.77 -0.96
CA ILE A 30 -3.51 -3.47 0.05
C ILE A 30 -4.96 -3.53 -0.42
N ASP A 31 -5.54 -4.72 -0.39
CA ASP A 31 -6.97 -4.90 -0.60
C ASP A 31 -7.69 -5.07 0.74
N TRP A 32 -8.66 -4.19 1.01
CA TRP A 32 -9.55 -4.34 2.15
C TRP A 32 -10.97 -4.71 1.73
N SER A 33 -11.63 -5.46 2.60
CA SER A 33 -13.07 -5.68 2.57
C SER A 33 -13.70 -5.19 3.86
N PHE A 34 -14.89 -4.60 3.75
CA PHE A 34 -15.68 -4.12 4.88
C PHE A 34 -17.14 -4.50 4.69
N GLY A 35 -17.79 -4.95 5.76
CA GLY A 35 -19.23 -5.20 5.87
C GLY A 35 -20.04 -3.93 6.16
N ILE A 36 -19.59 -2.78 5.66
CA ILE A 36 -20.24 -1.48 5.73
C ILE A 36 -20.13 -0.75 4.38
N ASN A 37 -21.01 0.23 4.15
CA ASN A 37 -21.14 0.93 2.88
C ASN A 37 -19.87 1.74 2.54
N CYS A 38 -19.49 1.81 1.26
CA CYS A 38 -18.30 2.58 0.85
C CYS A 38 -18.35 4.06 1.22
N THR A 39 -19.52 4.69 1.26
CA THR A 39 -19.64 6.08 1.72
C THR A 39 -19.15 6.24 3.16
N THR A 40 -19.44 5.29 4.03
CA THR A 40 -19.00 5.30 5.43
C THR A 40 -17.49 5.07 5.52
N VAL A 41 -16.96 4.11 4.75
CA VAL A 41 -15.51 3.82 4.70
C VAL A 41 -14.74 5.03 4.19
N ASN A 42 -15.16 5.59 3.06
CA ASN A 42 -14.59 6.80 2.45
C ASN A 42 -14.59 7.98 3.45
N THR A 43 -15.75 8.26 4.06
CA THR A 43 -15.86 9.35 5.04
C THR A 43 -14.90 9.16 6.21
N LYS A 44 -14.76 7.93 6.72
CA LYS A 44 -13.84 7.62 7.82
C LYS A 44 -12.38 7.84 7.45
N ILE A 45 -11.96 7.43 6.25
CA ILE A 45 -10.59 7.66 5.75
C ILE A 45 -10.34 9.16 5.57
N VAL A 46 -11.25 9.89 4.92
CA VAL A 46 -11.14 11.35 4.72
C VAL A 46 -11.06 12.08 6.05
N SER A 47 -11.91 11.71 7.01
CA SER A 47 -11.89 12.28 8.37
C SER A 47 -10.57 12.02 9.07
N GLN A 48 -9.99 10.83 8.90
CA GLN A 48 -8.73 10.47 9.52
C GLN A 48 -7.55 11.25 8.92
N ILE A 49 -7.49 11.36 7.59
CA ILE A 49 -6.50 12.20 6.89
C ILE A 49 -6.56 13.63 7.44
N LYS A 50 -7.76 14.21 7.53
CA LYS A 50 -7.97 15.57 8.06
C LYS A 50 -7.62 15.73 9.54
N ASN A 51 -7.67 14.64 10.31
CA ASN A 51 -7.32 14.66 11.74
C ASN A 51 -5.81 14.57 11.97
N TRP A 52 -5.05 14.02 11.01
CA TRP A 52 -3.60 13.79 11.10
C TRP A 52 -2.80 14.66 10.13
N THR A 53 -3.20 15.92 9.95
CA THR A 53 -2.54 16.86 9.01
C THR A 53 -1.29 17.53 9.56
N SER A 54 -1.10 17.56 10.88
CA SER A 54 0.04 18.23 11.51
C SER A 54 0.52 17.47 12.73
N ASP A 55 1.81 17.56 13.03
CA ASP A 55 2.39 16.91 14.22
C ASP A 55 1.66 17.28 15.51
N GLU A 56 1.14 18.50 15.62
CA GLU A 56 0.43 18.96 16.83
C GLU A 56 -0.82 18.12 17.14
N ASN A 57 -1.53 17.66 16.10
CA ASN A 57 -2.79 16.93 16.25
C ASN A 57 -2.61 15.43 16.48
N CYS A 58 -1.41 14.90 16.19
CA CYS A 58 -1.15 13.47 16.23
C CYS A 58 0.13 13.04 16.95
N LYS A 59 0.94 13.97 17.48
CA LYS A 59 2.11 13.69 18.35
C LYS A 59 1.81 12.68 19.46
N LYS A 60 0.59 12.69 20.00
CA LYS A 60 0.15 11.74 21.06
C LYS A 60 0.11 10.28 20.61
N TYR A 61 0.05 10.01 19.30
CA TYR A 61 0.02 8.66 18.74
C TYR A 61 1.43 8.09 18.48
N GLY A 62 2.46 8.95 18.51
CA GLY A 62 3.84 8.56 18.22
C GLY A 62 4.06 8.15 16.76
N GLY A 63 5.32 7.83 16.44
CA GLY A 63 5.74 7.40 15.10
C GLY A 63 5.46 8.43 14.00
N GLU A 64 5.40 7.96 12.76
CA GLU A 64 5.09 8.75 11.56
C GLU A 64 3.58 8.70 11.22
N LYS A 65 2.71 8.79 12.23
CA LYS A 65 1.24 8.78 12.08
C LYS A 65 0.65 10.16 11.74
N CYS A 66 1.45 11.04 11.16
CA CYS A 66 1.17 12.48 11.05
C CYS A 66 1.41 13.00 9.63
N LEU A 67 1.14 14.28 9.37
CA LEU A 67 1.51 14.94 8.10
C LEU A 67 0.84 14.35 6.84
N TYR A 68 -0.40 13.87 6.97
CA TYR A 68 -1.22 13.51 5.82
C TYR A 68 -1.85 14.75 5.18
N THR A 69 -1.85 14.83 3.85
CA THR A 69 -2.53 15.90 3.10
C THR A 69 -3.56 15.31 2.16
N LEU A 70 -4.82 15.74 2.29
CA LEU A 70 -5.87 15.36 1.33
C LEU A 70 -5.72 16.15 0.04
N ILE A 71 -5.56 15.46 -1.10
CA ILE A 71 -5.48 16.07 -2.43
C ILE A 71 -6.86 16.13 -3.08
N SER A 72 -7.59 15.02 -3.08
CA SER A 72 -8.94 14.96 -3.62
C SER A 72 -9.76 13.82 -3.00
N SER A 73 -11.09 13.96 -3.05
CA SER A 73 -12.02 12.92 -2.61
C SER A 73 -13.27 12.95 -3.47
N THR A 74 -13.61 11.80 -4.03
CA THR A 74 -14.85 11.52 -4.75
C THR A 74 -15.56 10.34 -4.10
N ALA A 75 -16.69 9.90 -4.65
CA ALA A 75 -17.39 8.71 -4.16
C ALA A 75 -16.62 7.40 -4.42
N THR A 76 -15.73 7.37 -5.41
CA THR A 76 -15.02 6.17 -5.87
C THR A 76 -13.52 6.21 -5.66
N GLU A 77 -12.96 7.37 -5.30
CA GLU A 77 -11.51 7.55 -5.14
C GLU A 77 -11.19 8.61 -4.08
N ILE A 78 -10.16 8.35 -3.27
CA ILE A 78 -9.45 9.35 -2.47
C ILE A 78 -8.00 9.41 -2.97
N LYS A 79 -7.44 10.62 -3.07
CA LYS A 79 -6.01 10.85 -3.23
C LYS A 79 -5.48 11.70 -2.08
N ALA A 80 -4.34 11.31 -1.56
CA ALA A 80 -3.66 11.99 -0.47
C ALA A 80 -2.15 11.85 -0.61
N THR A 81 -1.40 12.60 0.20
CA THR A 81 0.04 12.38 0.39
C THR A 81 0.34 12.21 1.88
N HIS A 82 1.49 11.62 2.17
CA HIS A 82 2.10 11.54 3.49
C HIS A 82 3.53 12.06 3.39
N GLU A 83 3.96 12.87 4.36
CA GLU A 83 5.31 13.41 4.40
C GLU A 83 6.02 12.90 5.65
N THR A 84 7.15 12.20 5.47
CA THR A 84 7.93 11.66 6.60
C THR A 84 8.46 12.81 7.49
N PRO A 85 8.29 12.77 8.82
CA PRO A 85 8.62 13.90 9.69
C PRO A 85 10.10 14.30 9.73
N ALA A 86 11.02 13.33 9.54
CA ALA A 86 12.46 13.57 9.71
C ALA A 86 13.15 14.04 8.42
N HIS A 87 12.79 13.43 7.29
CA HIS A 87 13.48 13.64 6.01
C HIS A 87 12.62 14.32 4.95
N HIS A 88 11.32 14.54 5.24
CA HIS A 88 10.40 15.20 4.33
C HIS A 88 10.25 14.48 2.98
N TYR A 89 10.45 13.15 2.97
CA TYR A 89 10.06 12.33 1.82
C TYR A 89 8.54 12.33 1.70
N VAL A 90 8.06 12.54 0.48
CA VAL A 90 6.64 12.52 0.14
C VAL A 90 6.31 11.18 -0.51
N ASP A 91 5.26 10.55 0.02
CA ASP A 91 4.65 9.38 -0.57
C ASP A 91 3.23 9.73 -1.04
N ASP A 92 2.87 9.30 -2.24
CA ASP A 92 1.53 9.38 -2.78
C ASP A 92 0.66 8.27 -2.19
N LEU A 93 -0.61 8.55 -1.93
CA LEU A 93 -1.62 7.59 -1.46
C LEU A 93 -2.87 7.68 -2.32
N SER A 94 -3.46 6.52 -2.62
CA SER A 94 -4.80 6.43 -3.20
C SER A 94 -5.63 5.32 -2.59
N PHE A 95 -6.94 5.53 -2.56
CA PHE A 95 -7.93 4.54 -2.14
C PHE A 95 -9.03 4.48 -3.18
N SER A 96 -9.21 3.35 -3.84
CA SER A 96 -10.26 3.10 -4.83
C SER A 96 -11.38 2.26 -4.25
N PHE A 97 -12.63 2.70 -4.39
CA PHE A 97 -13.79 2.09 -3.73
C PHE A 97 -14.69 1.37 -4.73
N THR A 98 -15.08 0.15 -4.39
CA THR A 98 -16.08 -0.63 -5.14
C THR A 98 -17.13 -1.20 -4.20
N THR A 99 -18.38 -1.26 -4.65
CA THR A 99 -19.50 -1.84 -3.88
C THR A 99 -19.80 -3.25 -4.42
N PRO A 100 -19.18 -4.31 -3.87
CA PRO A 100 -19.37 -5.67 -4.38
C PRO A 100 -20.81 -6.18 -4.15
N SER A 101 -21.47 -5.71 -3.08
CA SER A 101 -22.87 -5.96 -2.78
C SER A 101 -23.42 -4.84 -1.90
N GLN A 102 -24.75 -4.73 -1.79
CA GLN A 102 -25.38 -3.74 -0.92
C GLN A 102 -24.88 -3.88 0.53
N GLY A 103 -24.48 -2.77 1.14
CA GLY A 103 -23.99 -2.74 2.51
C GLY A 103 -22.53 -3.17 2.69
N ASN A 104 -21.81 -3.47 1.62
CA ASN A 104 -20.40 -3.89 1.67
C ASN A 104 -19.52 -2.92 0.86
N CYS A 105 -18.24 -2.88 1.20
CA CYS A 105 -17.24 -2.11 0.47
C CYS A 105 -15.96 -2.91 0.28
N ALA A 106 -15.42 -2.88 -0.92
CA ALA A 106 -14.05 -3.28 -1.19
C ALA A 106 -13.23 -2.03 -1.52
N VAL A 107 -12.04 -1.95 -0.95
CA VAL A 107 -11.12 -0.82 -1.13
C VAL A 107 -9.77 -1.33 -1.58
N HIS A 108 -9.26 -0.79 -2.68
CA HIS A 108 -7.89 -0.98 -3.10
C HIS A 108 -7.07 0.23 -2.68
N GLY A 109 -6.14 0.04 -1.75
CA GLY A 109 -5.18 1.03 -1.31
C GLY A 109 -3.87 0.91 -2.05
N TYR A 110 -3.28 2.04 -2.40
CA TYR A 110 -1.94 2.11 -2.98
C TYR A 110 -1.15 3.26 -2.36
N SER A 111 0.10 3.01 -1.98
CA SER A 111 1.06 4.04 -1.59
C SER A 111 2.39 3.83 -2.29
N THR A 112 3.02 4.91 -2.73
CA THR A 112 4.31 4.86 -3.41
C THR A 112 5.15 6.10 -3.10
N SER A 113 6.46 5.91 -2.95
CA SER A 113 7.34 7.05 -2.73
C SER A 113 7.61 7.85 -3.99
N GLU A 114 7.61 9.18 -3.90
CA GLU A 114 8.09 10.06 -4.98
C GLU A 114 9.62 9.99 -5.15
N THR A 115 10.33 9.54 -4.12
CA THR A 115 11.80 9.49 -4.13
C THR A 115 12.31 8.38 -5.05
N TRP A 116 12.92 8.79 -6.17
CA TRP A 116 13.65 7.89 -7.06
C TRP A 116 14.81 7.20 -6.29
N TYR A 117 14.91 5.86 -6.41
CA TYR A 117 15.85 4.96 -5.71
C TYR A 117 15.52 4.56 -4.27
N ALA A 118 14.33 4.85 -3.76
CA ALA A 118 13.86 4.20 -2.54
C ALA A 118 13.56 2.72 -2.82
N VAL A 119 14.58 1.85 -2.82
CA VAL A 119 14.40 0.39 -3.02
C VAL A 119 13.83 -0.28 -1.77
N LEU A 120 14.19 0.26 -0.61
CA LEU A 120 13.78 -0.17 0.73
C LEU A 120 13.23 1.05 1.47
N ASP A 121 12.15 0.87 2.23
CA ASP A 121 11.42 1.93 2.93
C ASP A 121 11.05 1.54 4.37
N ASP A 122 11.59 0.46 4.90
CA ASP A 122 11.23 -0.09 6.21
C ASP A 122 9.72 -0.35 6.40
N GLY A 123 9.00 -0.56 5.30
CA GLY A 123 7.55 -0.76 5.29
C GLY A 123 6.74 0.52 5.41
N THR A 124 7.35 1.70 5.22
CA THR A 124 6.69 3.01 5.32
C THR A 124 5.44 3.09 4.43
N ASN A 125 5.50 2.65 3.17
CA ASN A 125 4.32 2.69 2.28
C ASN A 125 3.17 1.80 2.77
N TYR A 126 3.48 0.68 3.43
CA TYR A 126 2.46 -0.13 4.11
C TYR A 126 1.88 0.61 5.33
N CYS A 127 2.74 1.19 6.16
CA CYS A 127 2.31 1.91 7.36
C CYS A 127 1.48 3.16 7.04
N ASN A 128 1.84 3.92 6.01
CA ASN A 128 1.07 5.06 5.50
C ASN A 128 -0.40 4.71 5.27
N LEU A 129 -0.66 3.55 4.67
CA LEU A 129 -2.00 3.04 4.40
C LEU A 129 -2.65 2.46 5.66
N HIS A 130 -1.96 1.55 6.35
CA HIS A 130 -2.46 0.83 7.52
C HIS A 130 -2.82 1.76 8.70
N ASN A 131 -2.02 2.80 8.91
CA ASN A 131 -2.23 3.79 9.95
C ASN A 131 -3.56 4.54 9.76
N LEU A 132 -3.96 4.87 8.54
CA LEU A 132 -5.25 5.52 8.26
C LEU A 132 -6.44 4.59 8.54
N ILE A 133 -6.31 3.29 8.26
CA ILE A 133 -7.35 2.30 8.54
C ILE A 133 -7.53 2.08 10.05
N THR A 134 -6.44 1.87 10.78
CA THR A 134 -6.50 1.66 12.24
C THR A 134 -6.86 2.94 13.00
N GLY A 135 -6.32 4.09 12.58
CA GLY A 135 -6.64 5.39 13.15
C GLY A 135 -8.12 5.74 13.05
N SER A 136 -8.75 5.39 11.92
CA SER A 136 -10.18 5.60 11.67
C SER A 136 -11.10 4.54 12.31
N SER A 137 -10.50 3.56 12.99
CA SER A 137 -11.17 2.38 13.57
C SER A 137 -11.90 1.51 12.53
N LEU A 138 -11.45 1.53 11.27
CA LEU A 138 -11.99 0.70 10.20
C LEU A 138 -11.53 -0.76 10.33
N ASP A 139 -10.38 -1.00 10.95
CA ASP A 139 -9.87 -2.32 11.36
C ASP A 139 -10.84 -3.09 12.29
N LYS A 140 -11.73 -2.36 12.97
CA LYS A 140 -12.74 -2.91 13.89
C LYS A 140 -14.14 -2.98 13.26
N ALA A 141 -14.29 -2.56 12.00
CA ALA A 141 -15.58 -2.59 11.33
C ALA A 141 -16.02 -4.05 11.07
N PRO A 142 -17.35 -4.32 11.04
CA PRO A 142 -17.85 -5.62 10.63
C PRO A 142 -17.27 -6.02 9.27
N GLY A 143 -16.93 -7.30 9.10
CA GLY A 143 -16.42 -7.83 7.84
C GLY A 143 -15.04 -7.32 7.42
N TYR A 144 -14.29 -6.66 8.32
CA TYR A 144 -12.92 -6.24 8.06
C TYR A 144 -12.06 -7.44 7.63
N LYS A 145 -11.40 -7.28 6.48
CA LYS A 145 -10.35 -8.16 6.00
C LYS A 145 -9.31 -7.31 5.29
N GLU A 146 -8.04 -7.59 5.54
CA GLU A 146 -6.89 -7.00 4.85
C GLU A 146 -6.15 -8.11 4.09
N VAL A 147 -5.76 -7.84 2.85
CA VAL A 147 -4.99 -8.76 2.01
C VAL A 147 -3.83 -8.00 1.38
N THR A 148 -2.62 -8.42 1.73
CA THR A 148 -1.36 -7.96 1.14
C THR A 148 -0.25 -8.95 1.53
N ASP A 149 0.92 -8.85 0.89
CA ASP A 149 2.12 -9.61 1.24
C ASP A 149 3.41 -8.89 0.75
N ASN A 150 4.58 -9.52 0.92
CA ASN A 150 5.86 -8.92 0.51
C ASN A 150 6.02 -8.72 -1.01
N SER A 151 5.18 -9.36 -1.84
CA SER A 151 5.18 -9.15 -3.29
C SER A 151 4.37 -7.92 -3.68
N GLU A 152 3.41 -7.52 -2.85
CA GLU A 152 2.58 -6.33 -3.05
C GLU A 152 3.08 -5.10 -2.28
N CYS A 153 3.83 -5.30 -1.19
CA CYS A 153 4.34 -4.25 -0.33
C CYS A 153 5.81 -4.46 0.04
N THR A 154 6.63 -3.44 -0.25
CA THR A 154 8.05 -3.42 0.14
C THR A 154 8.18 -3.61 1.65
N GLN A 155 9.01 -4.58 2.05
CA GLN A 155 9.32 -4.88 3.46
C GLN A 155 8.12 -5.15 4.40
N TYR A 156 6.97 -5.59 3.86
CA TYR A 156 5.73 -5.82 4.64
C TYR A 156 5.94 -6.63 5.92
N THR A 157 6.58 -7.79 5.87
CA THR A 157 6.75 -8.67 7.05
C THR A 157 7.66 -8.08 8.13
N SER A 158 8.51 -7.13 7.76
CA SER A 158 9.42 -6.43 8.69
C SER A 158 8.91 -5.04 9.10
N ALA A 159 7.74 -4.62 8.62
CA ALA A 159 7.20 -3.29 8.87
C ALA A 159 6.94 -3.06 10.36
N ASN A 160 7.21 -1.84 10.84
CA ASN A 160 6.94 -1.42 12.21
C ASN A 160 6.13 -0.11 12.21
N CYS A 161 4.81 -0.24 12.17
CA CYS A 161 3.92 0.92 12.13
C CYS A 161 3.67 1.58 13.51
N ASP A 162 4.40 1.17 14.55
CA ASP A 162 4.53 2.00 15.76
C ASP A 162 5.62 3.05 15.58
N LYS A 163 6.57 2.81 14.67
CA LYS A 163 7.60 3.77 14.27
C LYS A 163 7.15 4.57 13.04
N TYR A 164 6.69 3.90 11.99
CA TYR A 164 6.32 4.49 10.70
C TYR A 164 4.80 4.59 10.51
#